data_AF-A0A7C7II08-F1
#
_entry.id   AF-A0A7C7II08-F1
#
_cell.length_a   1.000
_cell.length_b   1.000
_cell.length_c   1.000
_cell.angle_alpha   90.00
_cell.angle_beta   90.00
_cell.angle_gamma   90.00
#
_symmetry.space_group_name_H-M   'P 1'
#
loop_
_entity.id
_entity.type
_entity.pdbx_description
1 polymer ?
#
loop_
_entity_poly.entity_id
_entity_poly.type
_entity_poly.pdbx_seq_one_letter_code
_entity_poly.pdbx_strand_id
1 'polypeptide(L)'
;MKFLWLIVGSFLIVNGQQTNNNDYINISPPRLDDKTVIIDGHLDEPVWTSASSRSGFRSYLPVDGRPVEDDTEIRIWYSPTALYVGIIAHEIHGEVRSTLADRDKLENDDYLILILDTY
;
A
#
# COMPACT_ATOMS: atom_id res chain seq x y z
N MET A 1 35.61 56.62 14.99
CA MET A 1 34.26 56.09 14.73
C MET A 1 34.41 54.72 14.09
N LYS A 2 33.98 53.63 14.75
CA LYS A 2 34.05 52.25 14.25
C LYS A 2 32.63 51.78 13.98
N PHE A 3 32.32 51.42 12.73
CA PHE A 3 31.05 50.78 12.35
C PHE A 3 31.21 49.27 12.45
N LEU A 4 30.39 48.64 13.29
CA LEU A 4 30.26 47.19 13.41
C LEU A 4 29.07 46.76 12.54
N TRP A 5 29.32 45.96 11.50
CA TRP A 5 28.25 45.33 10.73
C TRP A 5 27.95 43.95 11.33
N LEU A 6 26.68 43.73 11.67
CA LEU A 6 26.16 42.44 12.16
C LEU A 6 25.40 41.81 10.99
N ILE A 7 25.97 40.78 10.37
CA ILE A 7 25.25 39.96 9.39
C ILE A 7 24.56 38.85 10.18
N VAL A 8 23.23 38.90 10.24
CA VAL A 8 22.41 37.79 10.74
C VAL A 8 22.09 36.90 9.55
N GLY A 9 22.82 35.80 9.41
CA GLY A 9 22.51 34.77 8.42
C GLY A 9 21.44 33.84 8.97
N SER A 10 20.24 33.86 8.39
CA SER A 10 19.24 32.82 8.62
C SER A 10 19.63 31.56 7.85
N PHE A 11 19.98 30.50 8.57
CA PHE A 11 20.11 29.16 7.99
C PHE A 11 18.73 28.51 7.98
N LEU A 12 18.08 28.46 6.81
CA LEU A 12 16.96 27.55 6.58
C LEU A 12 17.53 26.15 6.39
N ILE A 13 17.36 25.29 7.38
CA ILE A 13 17.62 23.86 7.23
C ILE A 13 16.47 23.30 6.39
N VAL A 14 16.68 23.19 5.08
CA VAL A 14 15.85 22.33 4.23
C VAL A 14 16.29 20.91 4.54
N ASN A 15 15.57 20.24 5.43
CA ASN A 15 15.65 18.79 5.53
C ASN A 15 15.03 18.23 4.24
N GLY A 16 15.87 17.95 3.23
CA GLY A 16 15.46 17.14 2.10
C GLY A 16 14.96 15.79 2.62
N GLN A 17 13.84 15.31 2.10
CA GLN A 17 13.35 13.98 2.45
C GLN A 17 14.46 12.96 2.13
N GLN A 18 15.03 12.35 3.17
CA GLN A 18 15.85 11.16 2.99
C GLN A 18 14.88 10.02 2.68
N THR A 19 14.73 9.70 1.40
CA THR A 19 14.19 8.40 1.01
C THR A 19 15.23 7.37 1.44
N ASN A 20 14.94 6.62 2.50
CA ASN A 20 15.71 5.42 2.79
C ASN A 20 15.47 4.48 1.61
N ASN A 21 16.42 4.42 0.67
CA ASN A 21 16.31 3.73 -0.62
C ASN A 21 16.25 2.18 -0.50
N ASN A 22 15.91 1.63 0.67
CA ASN A 22 16.02 0.21 1.01
C ASN A 22 14.76 -0.39 1.67
N ASP A 23 13.60 0.27 1.64
CA ASP A 23 12.33 -0.33 2.11
C ASP A 23 11.71 -1.23 1.03
N TYR A 24 12.47 -2.21 0.53
CA TYR A 24 11.87 -3.29 -0.25
C TYR A 24 11.01 -4.12 0.71
N ILE A 25 9.68 -4.06 0.54
CA ILE A 25 8.76 -4.94 1.26
C ILE A 25 9.00 -6.36 0.72
N ASN A 26 9.84 -7.12 1.41
CA ASN A 26 10.07 -8.53 1.10
C ASN A 26 9.03 -9.37 1.83
N ILE A 27 8.03 -9.84 1.08
CA ILE A 27 7.04 -10.80 1.52
C ILE A 27 7.26 -12.10 0.76
N SER A 28 7.19 -13.23 1.46
CA SER A 28 7.28 -14.56 0.86
C SER A 28 5.94 -15.28 1.07
N PRO A 29 5.01 -15.16 0.11
CA PRO A 29 3.74 -15.86 0.18
C PRO A 29 3.96 -17.37 0.32
N PRO A 30 3.26 -18.06 1.23
CA PRO A 30 3.40 -19.50 1.36
C PRO A 30 2.67 -20.22 0.23
N ARG A 31 3.22 -21.38 -0.15
CA ARG A 31 2.49 -22.37 -0.95
C ARG A 31 1.59 -23.17 -0.03
N LEU A 32 0.30 -23.22 -0.32
CA LEU A 32 -0.69 -23.98 0.44
C LEU A 32 -1.41 -24.93 -0.52
N ASP A 33 -0.99 -26.19 -0.49
CA ASP A 33 -1.60 -27.26 -1.28
C ASP A 33 -2.89 -27.75 -0.57
N ASP A 34 -3.85 -28.27 -1.34
CA ASP A 34 -5.10 -28.86 -0.84
C ASP A 34 -6.00 -27.93 -0.01
N LYS A 35 -5.93 -26.61 -0.27
CA LYS A 35 -6.86 -25.62 0.30
C LYS A 35 -7.84 -25.15 -0.77
N THR A 36 -9.13 -25.14 -0.41
CA THR A 36 -10.19 -24.55 -1.22
C THR A 36 -10.65 -23.27 -0.54
N VAL A 37 -10.83 -22.23 -1.36
CA VAL A 37 -11.38 -20.94 -0.96
C VAL A 37 -12.54 -20.63 -1.91
N ILE A 38 -13.59 -19.99 -1.40
CA ILE A 38 -14.68 -19.50 -2.24
C ILE A 38 -14.33 -18.06 -2.61
N ILE A 39 -14.40 -17.72 -3.89
CA ILE A 39 -14.13 -16.35 -4.34
C ILE A 39 -15.43 -15.56 -4.28
N ASP A 40 -15.81 -15.15 -3.07
CA ASP A 40 -17.02 -14.35 -2.81
C ASP A 40 -16.73 -12.97 -2.19
N GLY A 41 -15.45 -12.67 -1.90
CA GLY A 41 -15.01 -11.41 -1.29
C GLY A 41 -14.96 -11.44 0.24
N HIS A 42 -15.37 -12.54 0.88
CA HIS A 42 -15.12 -12.78 2.30
C HIS A 42 -13.78 -13.48 2.48
N LEU A 43 -13.03 -13.08 3.53
CA LEU A 43 -11.71 -13.65 3.87
C LEU A 43 -11.78 -14.41 5.20
N ASP A 44 -12.85 -15.17 5.40
CA ASP A 44 -13.13 -15.88 6.65
C ASP A 44 -12.66 -17.34 6.64
N GLU A 45 -12.24 -17.87 5.49
CA GLU A 45 -11.74 -19.24 5.43
C GLU A 45 -10.37 -19.38 6.13
N PRO A 46 -10.11 -20.53 6.78
CA PRO A 46 -8.89 -20.72 7.56
C PRO A 46 -7.59 -20.54 6.78
N VAL A 47 -7.60 -20.70 5.45
CA VAL A 47 -6.42 -20.51 4.60
C VAL A 47 -5.85 -19.10 4.72
N TRP A 48 -6.72 -18.10 4.92
CA TRP A 48 -6.32 -16.70 5.03
C TRP A 48 -5.53 -16.38 6.30
N THR A 49 -5.67 -17.17 7.37
CA THR A 49 -4.85 -17.03 8.58
C THR A 49 -3.42 -17.48 8.38
N SER A 50 -3.18 -18.34 7.39
CA SER A 50 -1.83 -18.84 7.05
C SER A 50 -1.19 -18.02 5.94
N ALA A 51 -1.92 -17.12 5.28
CA ALA A 51 -1.42 -16.27 4.22
C ALA A 51 -0.41 -15.24 4.77
N SER A 52 0.53 -14.80 3.93
CA SER A 52 1.35 -13.64 4.25
C SER A 52 0.46 -12.39 4.27
N SER A 53 0.40 -11.69 5.40
CA SER A 53 -0.34 -10.43 5.53
C SER A 53 0.62 -9.24 5.54
N ARG A 54 0.22 -8.15 4.89
CA ARG A 54 0.93 -6.86 4.91
C ARG A 54 -0.06 -5.70 5.00
N SER A 55 0.24 -4.77 5.90
CA SER A 55 -0.43 -3.47 6.02
C SER A 55 0.61 -2.39 6.39
N GLY A 56 0.17 -1.19 6.75
CA GLY A 56 1.05 -0.08 7.12
C GLY A 56 1.81 0.46 5.92
N PHE A 57 1.12 0.57 4.78
CA PHE A 57 1.69 1.17 3.58
C PHE A 57 1.96 2.66 3.78
N ARG A 58 2.74 3.26 2.87
CA ARG A 58 3.02 4.69 2.86
C ARG A 58 2.41 5.33 1.62
N SER A 59 1.87 6.52 1.77
CA SER A 59 1.40 7.29 0.62
C SER A 59 2.60 7.75 -0.20
N TYR A 60 2.49 7.60 -1.52
CA TYR A 60 3.43 8.17 -2.47
C TYR A 60 3.01 9.59 -2.89
N LEU A 61 1.71 9.82 -3.02
CA LEU A 61 1.12 11.12 -3.34
C LEU A 61 0.12 11.55 -2.24
N PRO A 62 -0.10 12.86 -2.03
CA PRO A 62 0.63 14.00 -2.62
C PRO A 62 2.00 14.24 -1.96
N VAL A 63 2.24 13.66 -0.79
CA VAL A 63 3.51 13.75 -0.05
C VAL A 63 4.03 12.34 0.13
N ASP A 64 5.23 12.09 -0.38
CA ASP A 64 5.87 10.78 -0.32
C ASP A 64 6.27 10.42 1.11
N GLY A 65 6.16 9.14 1.44
CA GLY A 65 6.65 8.54 2.68
C GLY A 65 5.80 8.78 3.93
N ARG A 66 4.68 9.50 3.85
CA ARG A 66 3.76 9.64 5.01
C ARG A 66 3.00 8.34 5.26
N PRO A 67 2.61 8.03 6.52
CA PRO A 67 1.64 6.99 6.79
C PRO A 67 0.35 7.22 5.99
N VAL A 68 -0.24 6.16 5.45
CA VAL A 68 -1.55 6.23 4.82
C VAL A 68 -2.62 6.62 5.85
N GLU A 69 -3.59 7.42 5.43
CA GLU A 69 -4.77 7.77 6.24
C GLU A 69 -5.73 6.58 6.26
N ASP A 70 -5.92 5.95 5.09
CA ASP A 70 -6.71 4.75 4.87
C ASP A 70 -5.76 3.57 4.60
N ASP A 71 -5.59 2.68 5.59
CA ASP A 71 -4.70 1.53 5.45
C ASP A 71 -5.38 0.38 4.71
N THR A 72 -4.58 -0.32 3.91
CA THR A 72 -5.01 -1.51 3.19
C THR A 72 -4.26 -2.73 3.75
N GLU A 73 -5.00 -3.78 4.09
CA GLU A 73 -4.40 -5.08 4.39
C GLU A 73 -4.41 -5.96 3.13
N ILE A 74 -3.24 -6.51 2.78
CA ILE A 74 -3.08 -7.45 1.67
C ILE A 74 -2.69 -8.80 2.25
N ARG A 75 -3.42 -9.85 1.89
CA ARG A 75 -3.11 -11.25 2.22
C ARG A 75 -2.78 -12.02 0.95
N ILE A 76 -1.65 -12.71 0.94
CA ILE A 76 -1.16 -13.42 -0.25
C ILE A 76 -0.74 -14.84 0.11
N TRP A 77 -1.19 -15.80 -0.69
CA TRP A 77 -0.71 -17.18 -0.70
C TRP A 77 -0.89 -17.75 -2.12
N TYR A 78 -0.28 -18.90 -2.41
CA TYR A 78 -0.46 -19.53 -3.71
C TYR A 78 -0.64 -21.04 -3.61
N SER A 79 -1.27 -21.60 -4.62
CA SER A 79 -1.45 -23.04 -4.85
C SER A 79 -0.67 -23.47 -6.09
N PRO A 80 -0.68 -24.76 -6.47
CA PRO A 80 -0.07 -25.20 -7.71
C PRO A 80 -0.65 -24.55 -8.97
N THR A 81 -1.87 -23.99 -8.90
CA THR A 81 -2.63 -23.53 -10.07
C THR A 81 -3.03 -22.05 -10.04
N ALA A 82 -2.89 -21.37 -8.89
CA ALA A 82 -3.37 -20.01 -8.73
C ALA A 82 -2.62 -19.24 -7.63
N LEU A 83 -2.47 -17.94 -7.84
CA LEU A 83 -2.12 -16.95 -6.82
C LEU A 83 -3.42 -16.38 -6.23
N TYR A 84 -3.52 -16.35 -4.90
CA TYR A 84 -4.67 -15.80 -4.20
C TYR A 84 -4.25 -14.52 -3.48
N VAL A 85 -4.99 -13.45 -3.75
CA VAL A 85 -4.76 -12.12 -3.19
C VAL A 85 -6.07 -11.66 -2.56
N GLY A 86 -6.09 -11.60 -1.23
CA GLY A 86 -7.16 -10.98 -0.47
C GLY A 86 -6.78 -9.53 -0.16
N ILE A 87 -7.69 -8.59 -0.39
CA ILE A 87 -7.45 -7.17 -0.16
C ILE A 87 -8.57 -6.64 0.72
N ILE A 88 -8.20 -6.03 1.85
CA ILE A 88 -9.10 -5.34 2.76
C ILE A 88 -8.70 -3.87 2.72
N ALA A 89 -9.43 -3.06 1.96
CA ALA A 89 -9.27 -1.60 1.95
C ALA A 89 -10.18 -1.00 3.02
N HIS A 90 -9.59 -0.32 4.00
CA HIS A 90 -10.37 0.47 4.96
C HIS A 90 -10.68 1.84 4.36
N GLU A 91 -11.86 2.38 4.66
CA GLU A 91 -12.30 3.71 4.22
C GLU A 91 -12.96 4.40 5.42
N ILE A 92 -12.38 5.51 5.88
CA ILE A 92 -12.88 6.26 7.04
C ILE A 92 -13.89 7.37 6.65
N HIS A 93 -14.01 7.73 5.38
CA HIS A 93 -14.70 8.93 4.91
C HIS A 93 -16.20 8.75 4.62
N GLY A 94 -16.80 7.59 4.92
CA GLY A 94 -18.26 7.42 4.92
C GLY A 94 -18.75 6.16 4.21
N GLU A 95 -19.90 6.24 3.54
CA GLU A 95 -20.47 5.11 2.81
C GLU A 95 -19.66 4.82 1.54
N VAL A 96 -19.39 3.52 1.31
CA VAL A 96 -18.70 3.04 0.12
C VAL A 96 -19.55 3.28 -1.11
N ARG A 97 -19.01 4.00 -2.11
CA ARG A 97 -19.66 4.16 -3.40
C ARG A 97 -19.47 2.90 -4.24
N SER A 98 -20.48 2.04 -4.29
CA SER A 98 -20.47 0.83 -5.12
C SER A 98 -20.95 1.12 -6.55
N THR A 99 -20.19 1.92 -7.30
CA THR A 99 -20.40 2.08 -8.75
C THR A 99 -19.58 1.06 -9.52
N LEU A 100 -20.19 0.40 -10.52
CA LEU A 100 -19.45 -0.44 -11.44
C LEU A 100 -18.70 0.45 -12.43
N ALA A 101 -17.41 0.64 -12.22
CA ALA A 101 -16.55 1.36 -13.15
C ALA A 101 -16.45 0.63 -14.49
N ASP A 102 -16.40 1.38 -15.60
CA ASP A 102 -15.92 0.81 -16.87
C ASP A 102 -14.47 0.37 -16.67
N ARG A 103 -14.11 -0.85 -17.12
CA ARG A 103 -12.76 -1.43 -16.96
C ARG A 103 -11.62 -0.46 -17.32
N ASP A 104 -11.87 0.39 -18.32
CA ASP A 104 -10.87 1.31 -18.88
C ASP A 104 -11.06 2.78 -18.41
N LYS A 105 -11.97 3.04 -17.45
CA LYS A 105 -12.24 4.38 -16.87
C LYS A 105 -12.26 4.34 -15.34
N LEU A 106 -11.14 3.92 -14.76
CA LEU A 106 -10.97 3.82 -13.30
C LEU A 106 -10.63 5.16 -12.63
N GLU A 107 -10.42 6.23 -13.42
CA GLU A 107 -9.93 7.53 -12.95
C GLU A 107 -10.84 8.28 -11.97
N ASN A 108 -12.11 7.88 -11.84
CA ASN A 108 -13.08 8.50 -10.94
C ASN A 108 -13.48 7.60 -9.76
N ASP A 109 -12.84 6.44 -9.62
CA ASP A 109 -13.10 5.44 -8.58
C ASP A 109 -11.79 5.05 -7.89
N ASP A 110 -11.90 4.46 -6.70
CA ASP A 110 -10.74 3.89 -6.02
C ASP A 110 -10.34 2.58 -6.68
N TYR A 111 -9.04 2.40 -6.92
CA TYR A 111 -8.53 1.21 -7.60
C TYR A 111 -7.25 0.67 -6.96
N LEU A 112 -7.08 -0.64 -7.10
CA LEU A 112 -5.87 -1.37 -6.72
C LEU A 112 -5.25 -1.95 -8.00
N ILE A 113 -3.94 -1.79 -8.16
CA ILE A 113 -3.19 -2.36 -9.28
C ILE A 113 -2.26 -3.44 -8.74
N LEU A 114 -2.43 -4.66 -9.25
CA LEU A 114 -1.49 -5.76 -9.05
C LEU A 114 -0.58 -5.86 -10.28
N ILE A 115 0.71 -5.63 -10.08
CA ILE A 115 1.73 -5.77 -11.12
C ILE A 115 2.49 -7.07 -10.86
N LEU A 116 2.46 -7.97 -11.84
CA LEU A 116 3.19 -9.24 -11.80
C LEU A 116 4.30 -9.20 -12.85
N ASP A 117 5.54 -9.31 -12.40
CA ASP A 117 6.69 -9.50 -13.26
C ASP A 117 7.23 -10.92 -13.07
N THR A 118 7.24 -11.69 -14.15
CA THR A 118 7.61 -13.12 -14.13
C THR A 118 8.86 -13.42 -14.96
N TYR A 119 9.57 -12.41 -15.46
CA TYR A 119 10.68 -12.55 -16.40
C TYR A 119 11.94 -11.81 -15.98
#